data_AF-A0A034V2W5-F1
#
_entry.id   AF-A0A034V2W5-F1
#
_cell.length_a   1.000
_cell.length_b   1.000
_cell.length_c   1.000
_cell.angle_alpha   90.00
_cell.angle_beta   90.00
_cell.angle_gamma   90.00
#
_symmetry.space_group_name_H-M   'P 1'
#
loop_
_entity.id
_entity.type
_entity.pdbx_description
1 polymer ?
#
loop_
_entity_poly.entity_id
_entity_poly.type
_entity_poly.pdbx_seq_one_letter_code
_entity_poly.pdbx_strand_id
1 'polypeptide(L)'
;ANIVRTLSVLSEDNDCCHVLVNYTARIGMLLGPCCEIFDNASEKLLSLFSRLGYILGNIMAKYDNARVQFYHNDVAMQYLLRVLELYSKEPLTLHNSLGDTVIDVLVKMIRVVANMSVNTEVGIGLGNMHNLGVIMLNLLNAITHMKAIQVVSHNRTRQQ
;
A
#
# COMPACT_ATOMS: atom_id res chain seq x y z
N ALA A 1 -12.29 -5.30 12.34
CA ALA A 1 -11.49 -4.13 12.78
C ALA A 1 -10.43 -4.49 13.82
N ASN A 2 -10.76 -5.23 14.88
CA ASN A 2 -9.82 -5.46 15.99
C ASN A 2 -8.67 -6.44 15.67
N ILE A 3 -8.94 -7.53 14.93
CA ILE A 3 -7.92 -8.55 14.62
C ILE A 3 -6.75 -7.96 13.83
N VAL A 4 -7.02 -7.25 12.73
CA VAL A 4 -5.95 -6.66 11.90
C VAL A 4 -5.17 -5.60 12.67
N ARG A 5 -5.82 -4.86 13.57
CA ARG A 5 -5.13 -3.93 14.48
C ARG A 5 -4.20 -4.66 15.45
N THR A 6 -4.62 -5.77 16.04
CA THR A 6 -3.75 -6.59 16.89
C THR A 6 -2.57 -7.14 16.08
N LEU A 7 -2.82 -7.66 14.88
CA LEU A 7 -1.77 -8.17 13.99
C LEU A 7 -0.78 -7.08 13.59
N SER A 8 -1.22 -5.83 13.38
CA SER A 8 -0.30 -4.72 13.08
C SER A 8 0.66 -4.45 14.24
N VAL A 9 0.17 -4.46 15.48
CA VAL A 9 1.03 -4.29 16.66
C VAL A 9 1.98 -5.48 16.81
N LEU A 10 1.47 -6.71 16.68
CA LEU A 10 2.29 -7.92 16.73
C LEU A 10 3.37 -7.95 15.64
N SER A 11 3.13 -7.37 14.46
CA SER A 11 4.11 -7.35 13.37
C SER A 11 5.35 -6.48 13.66
N GLU A 12 5.31 -5.62 14.68
CA GLU A 12 6.45 -4.80 15.11
C GLU A 12 7.43 -5.62 15.94
N ASP A 13 6.92 -6.55 16.75
CA ASP A 13 7.72 -7.50 17.51
C ASP A 13 8.40 -8.51 16.59
N ASN A 14 9.68 -8.81 16.83
CA ASN A 14 10.47 -9.63 15.92
C ASN A 14 9.98 -11.08 15.87
N ASP A 15 9.69 -11.67 17.02
CA ASP A 15 9.28 -13.08 17.13
C ASP A 15 7.89 -13.28 16.53
N CYS A 16 6.96 -12.40 16.86
CA CYS A 16 5.62 -12.40 16.27
C CYS A 16 5.68 -12.17 14.76
N CYS A 17 6.49 -11.22 14.29
CA CYS A 17 6.67 -10.96 12.85
C CYS A 17 7.25 -12.19 12.13
N HIS A 18 8.21 -12.90 12.74
CA HIS A 18 8.74 -14.15 12.21
C HIS A 18 7.65 -15.22 12.05
N VAL A 19 6.75 -15.35 13.03
CA VAL A 19 5.60 -16.27 12.91
C VAL A 19 4.68 -15.87 11.76
N LEU A 20 4.43 -14.56 11.59
CA LEU A 20 3.56 -14.03 10.52
C LEU A 20 4.10 -14.28 9.10
N VAL A 21 5.42 -14.49 8.94
CA VAL A 21 6.03 -14.82 7.64
C VAL A 21 5.32 -16.00 6.97
N ASN A 22 4.94 -17.03 7.75
CA ASN A 22 4.27 -18.23 7.24
C ASN A 22 2.87 -17.97 6.67
N TYR A 23 2.31 -16.79 6.93
CA TYR A 23 0.97 -16.37 6.50
C TYR A 23 1.00 -15.21 5.52
N THR A 24 2.18 -14.77 5.07
CA THR A 24 2.37 -13.55 4.28
C THR A 24 1.46 -13.47 3.05
N ALA A 25 1.44 -14.52 2.21
CA ALA A 25 0.57 -14.56 1.04
C ALA A 25 -0.93 -14.52 1.42
N ARG A 26 -1.31 -15.19 2.52
CA ARG A 26 -2.70 -15.18 3.01
C ARG A 26 -3.12 -13.81 3.53
N ILE A 27 -2.23 -13.11 4.22
CA ILE A 27 -2.44 -11.72 4.62
C ILE A 27 -2.60 -10.83 3.38
N GLY A 28 -1.80 -11.05 2.34
CA GLY A 28 -1.95 -10.40 1.02
C GLY A 28 -3.31 -10.65 0.37
N MET A 29 -3.83 -11.88 0.44
CA MET A 29 -5.14 -12.21 -0.11
C MET A 29 -6.30 -11.47 0.57
N LEU A 30 -6.13 -10.99 1.82
CA LEU A 30 -7.13 -10.16 2.50
C LEU A 30 -7.36 -8.80 1.82
N LEU A 31 -6.47 -8.38 0.92
CA LEU A 31 -6.65 -7.18 0.10
C LEU A 31 -7.80 -7.33 -0.91
N GLY A 32 -8.08 -8.54 -1.38
CA GLY A 32 -8.98 -8.83 -2.50
C GLY A 32 -10.47 -8.64 -2.26
N PRO A 33 -11.07 -9.35 -1.29
CA PRO A 33 -12.51 -9.23 -0.99
C PRO A 33 -12.94 -7.78 -0.68
N CYS A 34 -11.98 -6.95 -0.30
CA CYS A 34 -12.18 -5.55 0.03
C CYS A 34 -12.22 -4.64 -1.22
N CYS A 35 -11.69 -5.09 -2.36
CA CYS A 35 -11.68 -4.34 -3.63
C CYS A 35 -13.01 -4.46 -4.41
N GLU A 36 -13.80 -5.51 -4.18
CA GLU A 36 -15.08 -5.75 -4.87
C GLU A 36 -16.24 -4.96 -4.27
N ILE A 37 -16.10 -4.46 -3.04
CA ILE A 37 -17.13 -3.72 -2.29
C ILE A 37 -17.04 -2.20 -2.56
N PHE A 38 -16.19 -1.77 -3.50
CA PHE A 38 -15.93 -0.35 -3.78
C PHE A 38 -17.06 0.32 -4.57
N ASP A 39 -18.09 0.76 -3.85
CA ASP A 39 -19.03 1.80 -4.34
C ASP A 39 -18.77 3.16 -3.68
N ASN A 40 -17.95 3.21 -2.63
CA ASN A 40 -17.33 4.41 -2.05
C ASN A 40 -16.25 3.92 -1.09
N ALA A 41 -15.09 4.58 -1.04
CA ALA A 41 -14.01 4.28 -0.11
C ALA A 41 -14.49 4.43 1.34
N SER A 42 -15.13 3.38 1.87
CA SER A 42 -15.71 3.43 3.21
C SER A 42 -14.60 3.64 4.23
N GLU A 43 -14.90 4.39 5.29
CA GLU A 43 -13.94 4.73 6.35
C GLU A 43 -13.16 3.50 6.88
N LYS A 44 -13.82 2.34 6.90
CA LYS A 44 -13.27 1.07 7.37
C LYS A 44 -12.21 0.49 6.43
N LEU A 45 -12.34 0.72 5.12
CA LEU A 45 -11.42 0.19 4.10
C LEU A 45 -10.06 0.90 4.13
N LEU A 46 -10.05 2.23 4.23
CA LEU A 46 -8.80 3.00 4.40
C LEU A 46 -7.99 2.49 5.61
N SER A 47 -8.68 2.37 6.75
CA SER A 47 -8.08 1.90 7.99
C SER A 47 -7.55 0.47 7.91
N LEU A 48 -8.28 -0.40 7.22
CA LEU A 48 -7.91 -1.79 6.98
C LEU A 48 -6.69 -1.92 6.08
N PHE A 49 -6.70 -1.30 4.89
CA PHE A 49 -5.59 -1.38 3.94
C PHE A 49 -4.34 -0.70 4.49
N SER A 50 -4.49 0.41 5.21
CA SER A 50 -3.39 1.06 5.94
C SER A 50 -2.72 0.05 6.88
N ARG A 51 -3.48 -0.72 7.67
CA ARG A 51 -2.91 -1.73 8.58
C ARG A 51 -2.35 -2.95 7.87
N LEU A 52 -3.02 -3.46 6.83
CA LEU A 52 -2.52 -4.60 6.04
C LEU A 52 -1.19 -4.24 5.36
N GLY A 53 -1.10 -3.06 4.75
CA GLY A 53 0.14 -2.56 4.16
C GLY A 53 1.25 -2.37 5.20
N TYR A 54 0.91 -1.95 6.42
CA TYR A 54 1.88 -1.87 7.51
C TYR A 54 2.44 -3.25 7.91
N ILE A 55 1.56 -4.24 8.11
CA ILE A 55 1.94 -5.63 8.45
C ILE A 55 2.84 -6.21 7.35
N LEU A 56 2.39 -6.15 6.10
CA LEU A 56 3.14 -6.66 4.96
C LEU A 56 4.47 -5.93 4.82
N GLY A 57 4.49 -4.59 4.96
CA GLY A 57 5.70 -3.79 4.88
C GLY A 57 6.73 -4.18 5.95
N ASN A 58 6.28 -4.50 7.17
CA ASN A 58 7.14 -4.99 8.25
C ASN A 58 7.74 -6.37 7.94
N ILE A 59 6.93 -7.29 7.41
CA ILE A 59 7.40 -8.62 6.99
C ILE A 59 8.43 -8.50 5.86
N MET A 60 8.08 -7.79 4.78
CA MET A 60 8.94 -7.64 3.59
C MET A 60 10.25 -6.90 3.90
N ALA A 61 10.29 -6.07 4.94
CA ALA A 61 11.52 -5.40 5.34
C ALA A 61 12.59 -6.39 5.84
N LYS A 62 12.17 -7.51 6.45
CA LYS A 62 13.05 -8.42 7.20
C LYS A 62 13.29 -9.76 6.51
N TYR A 63 12.29 -10.29 5.81
CA TYR A 63 12.27 -11.70 5.43
C TYR A 63 12.29 -11.89 3.91
N ASP A 64 13.41 -12.36 3.40
CA ASP A 64 13.63 -12.52 1.96
C ASP A 64 12.75 -13.61 1.33
N ASN A 65 12.57 -14.72 2.05
CA ASN A 65 11.66 -15.80 1.65
C ASN A 65 10.20 -15.32 1.50
N ALA A 66 9.76 -14.38 2.35
CA ALA A 66 8.42 -13.81 2.30
C ALA A 66 8.20 -13.01 1.00
N ARG A 67 9.24 -12.29 0.54
CA ARG A 67 9.21 -11.52 -0.72
C ARG A 67 8.97 -12.45 -1.91
N VAL A 68 9.75 -13.54 -1.98
CA VAL A 68 9.64 -14.55 -3.04
C VAL A 68 8.30 -15.26 -2.99
N GLN A 69 7.85 -15.70 -1.81
CA GLN A 69 6.56 -16.38 -1.65
C GLN A 69 5.37 -15.50 -2.02
N PHE A 70 5.41 -14.22 -1.67
CA PHE A 70 4.35 -13.28 -2.01
C PHE A 70 4.35 -12.97 -3.51
N TYR A 71 5.53 -12.74 -4.10
CA TYR A 71 5.67 -12.47 -5.53
C TYR A 71 5.11 -13.61 -6.41
N HIS A 72 5.39 -14.86 -6.04
CA HIS A 72 4.88 -16.04 -6.75
C HIS A 72 3.42 -16.39 -6.42
N ASN A 73 2.76 -15.60 -5.57
CA ASN A 73 1.33 -15.75 -5.34
C ASN A 73 0.56 -14.76 -6.22
N ASP A 74 0.11 -15.24 -7.39
CA ASP A 74 -0.57 -14.42 -8.40
C ASP A 74 -1.76 -13.63 -7.82
N VAL A 75 -2.54 -14.27 -6.94
CA VAL A 75 -3.74 -13.66 -6.33
C VAL A 75 -3.35 -12.52 -5.38
N ALA A 76 -2.37 -12.73 -4.50
CA ALA A 76 -1.90 -11.69 -3.58
C ALA A 76 -1.26 -10.51 -4.34
N MET A 77 -0.47 -10.81 -5.38
CA MET A 77 0.12 -9.79 -6.25
C MET A 77 -0.96 -9.00 -7.00
N GLN A 78 -1.94 -9.67 -7.59
CA GLN A 78 -3.05 -9.02 -8.26
C GLN A 78 -3.79 -8.06 -7.33
N TYR A 79 -4.08 -8.46 -6.09
CA TYR A 79 -4.77 -7.59 -5.14
C TYR A 79 -3.91 -6.42 -4.65
N LEU A 80 -2.60 -6.62 -4.45
CA LEU A 80 -1.68 -5.51 -4.14
C LEU A 80 -1.70 -4.46 -5.26
N LEU A 81 -1.59 -4.89 -6.51
CA LEU A 81 -1.63 -4.01 -7.67
C LEU A 81 -2.99 -3.32 -7.80
N ARG A 82 -4.09 -4.03 -7.53
CA ARG A 82 -5.44 -3.47 -7.58
C ARG A 82 -5.66 -2.38 -6.52
N VAL A 83 -5.18 -2.57 -5.29
CA VAL A 83 -5.26 -1.55 -4.23
C VAL A 83 -4.46 -0.31 -4.64
N LEU A 84 -3.25 -0.47 -5.17
CA LEU A 84 -2.45 0.65 -5.66
C LEU A 84 -3.16 1.38 -6.80
N GLU A 85 -3.69 0.65 -7.79
CA GLU A 85 -4.40 1.23 -8.92
C GLU A 85 -5.64 2.02 -8.48
N LEU A 86 -6.44 1.42 -7.59
CA LEU A 86 -7.68 2.00 -7.10
C LEU A 86 -7.43 3.30 -6.35
N TYR A 87 -6.55 3.27 -5.34
CA TYR A 87 -6.23 4.47 -4.56
C TYR A 87 -5.41 5.50 -5.33
N SER A 88 -4.75 5.14 -6.43
CA SER A 88 -4.10 6.12 -7.31
C SER A 88 -5.08 7.04 -8.04
N LYS A 89 -6.35 6.63 -8.15
CA LYS A 89 -7.42 7.38 -8.82
C LYS A 89 -8.29 8.17 -7.83
N GLU A 90 -8.17 7.89 -6.53
CA GLU A 90 -8.89 8.60 -5.47
C GLU A 90 -8.26 9.98 -5.18
N PRO A 91 -9.05 10.97 -4.72
CA PRO A 91 -8.50 12.23 -4.25
C PRO A 91 -7.51 11.98 -3.08
N LEU A 92 -6.26 12.41 -3.24
CA LEU A 92 -5.22 12.16 -2.24
C LEU A 92 -5.48 12.87 -0.89
N THR A 93 -6.37 13.87 -0.88
CA THR A 93 -6.85 14.58 0.33
C THR A 93 -7.96 13.83 1.07
N LEU A 94 -8.51 12.76 0.49
CA LEU A 94 -9.55 11.95 1.12
C LEU A 94 -8.99 11.26 2.37
N HIS A 95 -9.76 11.36 3.45
CA HIS A 95 -9.46 10.78 4.75
C HIS A 95 -10.74 10.28 5.41
N ASN A 96 -10.60 9.35 6.35
CA ASN A 96 -11.71 8.89 7.18
C ASN A 96 -11.79 9.68 8.51
N SER A 97 -12.85 9.45 9.29
CA SER A 97 -13.02 9.97 10.66
C SER A 97 -11.89 9.62 11.64
N LEU A 98 -11.06 8.63 11.32
CA LEU A 98 -9.90 8.21 12.13
C LEU A 98 -8.59 8.89 11.69
N GLY A 99 -8.62 9.73 10.66
CA GLY A 99 -7.46 10.42 10.10
C GLY A 99 -6.59 9.57 9.17
N ASP A 100 -6.97 8.32 8.87
CA ASP A 100 -6.28 7.51 7.84
C ASP A 100 -6.59 8.13 6.47
N THR A 101 -5.55 8.45 5.70
CA THR A 101 -5.66 9.09 4.38
C THR A 101 -5.47 8.09 3.23
N VAL A 102 -5.89 8.48 2.02
CA VAL A 102 -5.51 7.76 0.79
C VAL A 102 -3.98 7.69 0.63
N ILE A 103 -3.28 8.78 0.96
CA ILE A 103 -1.82 8.82 0.94
C ILE A 103 -1.22 7.76 1.89
N ASP A 104 -1.80 7.57 3.07
CA ASP A 104 -1.33 6.57 4.04
C ASP A 104 -1.40 5.14 3.51
N VAL A 105 -2.46 4.82 2.76
CA VAL A 105 -2.60 3.51 2.10
C VAL A 105 -1.55 3.38 1.00
N LEU A 106 -1.45 4.37 0.11
CA LEU A 106 -0.52 4.36 -1.02
C LEU A 106 0.93 4.25 -0.56
N VAL A 107 1.36 5.05 0.42
CA VAL A 107 2.71 5.00 0.98
C VAL A 107 3.03 3.62 1.53
N LYS A 108 2.07 2.99 2.24
CA LYS A 108 2.28 1.66 2.81
C LYS A 108 2.32 0.57 1.73
N MET A 109 1.51 0.66 0.69
CA MET A 109 1.57 -0.29 -0.43
C MET A 109 2.85 -0.11 -1.26
N ILE A 110 3.28 1.13 -1.52
CA ILE A 110 4.57 1.43 -2.15
C ILE A 110 5.71 0.88 -1.30
N ARG A 111 5.65 1.02 0.03
CA ARG A 111 6.63 0.42 0.95
C ARG A 111 6.69 -1.11 0.81
N VAL A 112 5.55 -1.79 0.66
CA VAL A 112 5.53 -3.25 0.39
C VAL A 112 6.28 -3.55 -0.90
N VAL A 113 5.94 -2.88 -2.01
CA VAL A 113 6.59 -3.07 -3.31
C VAL A 113 8.09 -2.79 -3.22
N ALA A 114 8.49 -1.67 -2.63
CA ALA A 114 9.89 -1.28 -2.48
C ALA A 114 10.69 -2.31 -1.66
N ASN A 115 10.13 -2.78 -0.55
CA ASN A 115 10.77 -3.81 0.28
C ASN A 115 10.86 -5.16 -0.44
N MET A 116 9.87 -5.52 -1.26
CA MET A 116 9.91 -6.70 -2.11
C MET A 116 11.04 -6.60 -3.16
N SER A 117 11.19 -5.43 -3.79
CA SER A 117 12.20 -5.18 -4.84
C SER A 117 13.65 -5.29 -4.37
N VAL A 118 13.91 -5.35 -3.05
CA VAL A 118 15.26 -5.56 -2.51
C VAL A 118 15.78 -6.98 -2.82
N ASN A 119 14.89 -7.96 -2.93
CA ASN A 119 15.28 -9.28 -3.43
C ASN A 119 15.53 -9.21 -4.94
N THR A 120 16.66 -9.76 -5.42
CA THR A 120 17.07 -9.63 -6.83
C THR A 120 16.06 -10.19 -7.82
N GLU A 121 15.55 -11.40 -7.58
CA GLU A 121 14.59 -12.06 -8.47
C GLU A 121 13.29 -11.28 -8.52
N VAL A 122 12.74 -10.96 -7.35
CA VAL A 122 11.50 -10.21 -7.23
C VAL A 122 11.65 -8.81 -7.81
N GLY A 123 12.76 -8.12 -7.56
CA GLY A 123 13.04 -6.79 -8.10
C GLY A 123 13.09 -6.75 -9.62
N ILE A 124 13.75 -7.72 -10.26
CA ILE A 124 13.74 -7.86 -11.73
C ILE A 124 12.32 -8.13 -12.22
N GLY A 125 11.61 -9.04 -11.55
CA GLY A 125 10.22 -9.36 -11.86
C GLY A 125 9.33 -8.14 -11.83
N LEU A 126 9.33 -7.40 -10.72
CA LEU A 126 8.55 -6.18 -10.51
C LEU A 126 8.93 -5.07 -11.50
N GLY A 127 10.23 -4.92 -11.82
CA GLY A 127 10.73 -3.93 -12.78
C GLY A 127 10.24 -4.17 -14.21
N ASN A 128 9.93 -5.41 -14.57
CA ASN A 128 9.38 -5.78 -15.87
C ASN A 128 7.84 -5.76 -15.91
N MET A 129 7.16 -5.49 -14.78
CA MET A 129 5.69 -5.43 -14.76
C MET A 129 5.19 -4.08 -15.25
N HIS A 130 4.82 -4.02 -16.54
CA HIS A 130 4.31 -2.80 -17.18
C HIS A 130 3.19 -2.11 -16.38
N ASN A 131 2.22 -2.88 -15.87
CA ASN A 131 1.09 -2.35 -15.09
C ASN A 131 1.56 -1.61 -13.82
N LEU A 132 2.57 -2.14 -13.12
CA LEU A 132 3.13 -1.47 -11.96
C LEU A 132 3.81 -0.16 -12.35
N GLY A 133 4.57 -0.15 -13.45
CA GLY A 133 5.18 1.07 -13.99
C GLY A 133 4.15 2.16 -14.31
N VAL A 134 3.03 1.80 -14.95
CA VAL A 134 1.93 2.72 -15.25
C VAL A 134 1.31 3.29 -13.97
N ILE A 135 1.03 2.45 -12.98
CA ILE A 135 0.47 2.88 -11.69
C ILE A 135 1.41 3.87 -11.00
N MET A 136 2.71 3.57 -10.95
CA MET A 136 3.72 4.44 -10.31
C MET A 136 3.85 5.78 -11.04
N LEU A 137 3.83 5.79 -12.38
CA LEU A 137 3.86 7.01 -13.16
C LEU A 137 2.62 7.90 -12.91
N ASN A 138 1.44 7.29 -12.87
CA ASN A 138 0.19 8.02 -12.59
C ASN A 138 0.22 8.67 -11.19
N LEU A 139 0.72 7.95 -10.19
CA LEU A 139 0.90 8.46 -8.83
C LEU A 139 1.88 9.65 -8.79
N LEU A 140 3.02 9.55 -9.47
CA LEU A 140 4.00 10.65 -9.55
C LEU A 140 3.40 11.90 -10.18
N ASN A 141 2.62 11.74 -11.26
CA ASN A 141 1.93 12.84 -11.92
C ASN A 141 0.91 13.49 -10.99
N ALA A 142 0.07 12.70 -10.31
CA ALA A 142 -0.93 13.21 -9.37
C ALA A 142 -0.29 14.05 -8.25
N ILE A 143 0.81 13.56 -7.66
CA ILE A 143 1.55 14.28 -6.61
C ILE A 143 2.16 15.58 -7.14
N THR A 144 2.68 15.57 -8.37
CA THR A 144 3.29 16.75 -8.99
C THR A 144 2.25 17.84 -9.25
N HIS A 145 1.07 17.46 -9.74
CA HIS A 145 -0.04 18.38 -9.92
C HIS A 145 -0.53 18.99 -8.60
N MET A 146 -0.65 18.20 -7.52
CA MET A 146 -1.02 18.75 -6.21
C MET A 146 -0.03 19.78 -5.68
N LYS A 147 1.28 19.50 -5.80
CA LYS A 147 2.33 20.45 -5.37
C LYS A 147 2.25 21.75 -6.15
N ALA A 148 2.01 21.68 -7.47
CA ALA A 148 1.85 22.87 -8.31
C ALA A 148 0.66 23.74 -7.84
N ILE A 149 -0.47 23.12 -7.50
CA ILE A 149 -1.66 23.84 -6.99
C ILE A 149 -1.37 24.52 -5.64
N GLN A 150 -0.69 23.82 -4.72
CA GLN A 150 -0.33 24.37 -3.41
C GLN A 150 0.65 25.56 -3.50
N VAL A 151 1.59 25.53 -4.45
CA VAL A 151 2.52 26.65 -4.67
C VAL A 151 1.77 27.89 -5.19
N VAL A 152 0.81 27.69 -6.10
CA VAL A 152 0.00 28.79 -6.64
C VAL A 152 -0.92 29.39 -5.57
N SER A 153 -1.54 28.57 -4.70
CA SER A 153 -2.39 29.07 -3.63
C SER A 153 -1.60 29.85 -2.58
N HIS A 154 -0.41 29.37 -2.20
CA HIS A 154 0.47 30.02 -1.22
C HIS A 154 1.04 31.37 -1.72
N ASN A 155 1.24 31.51 -3.03
CA ASN A 155 1.66 32.77 -3.63
C ASN A 155 0.53 33.82 -3.69
N ARG A 156 -0.73 33.40 -3.79
CA ARG A 156 -1.89 34.32 -3.78
C ARG A 156 -2.17 34.89 -2.39
N THR A 157 -2.00 34.10 -1.32
CA THR A 157 -2.18 34.58 0.07
C THR A 157 -1.06 35.50 0.56
N ARG A 158 0.11 35.53 -0.11
CA ARG A 158 1.20 36.47 0.20
C ARG A 158 1.10 37.82 -0.53
N GLN A 159 0.18 37.94 -1.48
CA GLN A 159 -0.05 39.17 -2.26
C GLN A 159 -1.29 39.96 -1.78
N GLN A 160 -1.96 39.48 -0.72
CA GLN A 160 -3.03 40.17 0.01
C GLN A 160 -2.52 40.58 1.39
#